data_AF-A0A2N0NI48-F1
#
_entry.id   AF-A0A2N0NI48-F1
#
_cell.length_a   1.000
_cell.length_b   1.000
_cell.length_c   1.000
_cell.angle_alpha   90.00
_cell.angle_beta   90.00
_cell.angle_gamma   90.00
#
_symmetry.space_group_name_H-M   'P 1'
#
loop_
_entity.id
_entity.type
_entity.pdbx_description
1 polymer ?
#
loop_
_entity_poly.entity_id
_entity_poly.type
_entity_poly.pdbx_seq_one_letter_code
_entity_poly.pdbx_strand_id
1 'polypeptide(L)'
;MCDSNRTTFSKRQCSIEDTRERSYRIKNLLKELPTYEILFKRDVNCIEDNLCMRCGKKESETWDHMWICEDNEATLDKIARESIRKFEEYLKDNDRIEDISILRDHNVNIITILEEPSNILLRKCRIWEILRGVFINDRFNKLTNIKGERYIIKECWNFIYNEFKNRIWQPRCDEIARLEQIIGIQKQDLKRKRKQELNEEEDITRDRLIGSITDGINIEYIWDLTTKTF
;
A
#
# COMPACT_ATOMS: atom_id res chain seq x y z
N MET A 1 20.95 -6.29 -0.06
CA MET A 1 19.73 -5.97 0.72
C MET A 1 19.59 -4.45 0.74
N CYS A 2 18.68 -3.89 -0.06
CA CYS A 2 18.54 -2.46 -0.23
C CYS A 2 17.24 -1.99 0.43
N ASP A 3 17.28 -1.78 1.75
CA ASP A 3 16.21 -1.10 2.47
C ASP A 3 16.19 0.38 2.08
N SER A 4 15.36 0.71 1.09
CA SER A 4 15.07 2.10 0.71
C SER A 4 13.80 2.65 1.37
N ASN A 5 13.31 1.97 2.40
CA ASN A 5 12.26 2.45 3.30
C ASN A 5 12.77 3.48 4.33
N ARG A 6 13.93 4.12 4.09
CA ARG A 6 14.35 5.27 4.91
C ARG A 6 13.44 6.45 4.64
N THR A 7 12.40 6.54 5.46
CA THR A 7 11.61 7.75 5.63
C THR A 7 12.53 8.86 6.16
N THR A 8 12.19 10.12 5.91
CA THR A 8 12.95 11.31 6.32
C THR A 8 13.04 11.53 7.84
N PHE A 9 12.73 10.52 8.67
CA PHE A 9 12.35 10.74 10.07
C PHE A 9 13.36 10.20 11.10
N SER A 10 13.48 10.97 12.18
CA SER A 10 14.37 10.70 13.30
C SER A 10 13.90 9.49 14.13
N LYS A 11 14.83 8.86 14.85
CA LYS A 11 14.61 7.64 15.67
C LYS A 11 13.52 7.76 16.78
N ARG A 12 12.84 8.90 16.94
CA ARG A 12 11.97 9.21 18.10
C ARG A 12 10.61 9.83 17.76
N GLN A 13 10.18 9.85 16.50
CA GLN A 13 8.83 10.31 16.14
C GLN A 13 7.88 9.11 15.95
N CYS A 14 6.82 9.08 16.77
CA CYS A 14 5.74 8.09 16.74
C CYS A 14 4.37 8.82 16.66
N SER A 15 4.18 9.67 15.65
CA SER A 15 2.86 10.29 15.45
C SER A 15 1.89 9.29 14.82
N ILE A 16 0.59 9.58 14.90
CA ILE A 16 -0.42 8.72 14.28
C ILE A 16 -0.33 8.76 12.74
N GLU A 17 0.06 9.89 12.18
CA GLU A 17 0.31 10.08 10.74
C GLU A 17 1.48 9.20 10.29
N ASP A 18 2.58 9.19 11.05
CA ASP A 18 3.76 8.37 10.76
C ASP A 18 3.43 6.87 10.84
N THR A 19 2.64 6.46 11.84
CA THR A 19 2.17 5.07 11.96
C THR A 19 1.33 4.66 10.74
N ARG A 20 0.42 5.54 10.29
CA ARG A 20 -0.41 5.31 9.10
C ARG A 20 0.44 5.22 7.83
N GLU A 21 1.41 6.11 7.67
CA GLU A 21 2.29 6.14 6.51
C GLU A 21 3.15 4.86 6.43
N ARG A 22 3.75 4.44 7.54
CA ARG A 22 4.52 3.19 7.61
C ARG A 22 3.65 1.99 7.30
N SER A 23 2.45 1.91 7.89
CA SER A 23 1.51 0.82 7.63
C SER A 23 1.12 0.76 6.15
N TYR A 24 0.82 1.90 5.54
CA TYR A 24 0.52 2.00 4.11
C TYR A 24 1.68 1.46 3.27
N ARG A 25 2.91 1.96 3.48
CA ARG A 25 4.10 1.54 2.72
C ARG A 25 4.35 0.04 2.82
N ILE A 26 4.27 -0.52 4.03
CA ILE A 26 4.48 -1.96 4.27
C ILE A 26 3.41 -2.79 3.54
N LYS A 27 2.13 -2.45 3.75
CA LYS A 27 1.03 -3.16 3.08
C LYS A 27 1.12 -3.06 1.57
N ASN A 28 1.48 -1.90 1.05
CA ASN A 28 1.61 -1.67 -0.38
C ASN A 28 2.77 -2.47 -0.99
N LEU A 29 3.93 -2.51 -0.32
CA LEU A 29 5.07 -3.32 -0.74
C LEU A 29 4.71 -4.82 -0.82
N LEU A 30 3.94 -5.31 0.16
CA LEU A 30 3.48 -6.70 0.26
C LEU A 30 2.24 -7.00 -0.60
N LYS A 31 1.67 -6.01 -1.30
CA LYS A 31 0.39 -6.10 -2.02
C LYS A 31 -0.80 -6.51 -1.13
N GLU A 32 -0.76 -6.14 0.14
CA GLU A 32 -1.82 -6.40 1.14
C GLU A 32 -2.63 -5.15 1.49
N LEU A 33 -2.69 -4.18 0.58
CA LEU A 33 -3.65 -3.08 0.71
C LEU A 33 -5.08 -3.64 0.75
N PRO A 34 -6.03 -2.97 1.45
CA PRO A 34 -7.41 -3.43 1.58
C PRO A 34 -8.20 -3.25 0.27
N THR A 35 -7.87 -4.05 -0.74
CA THR A 35 -8.66 -4.23 -1.97
C THR A 35 -9.79 -5.23 -1.74
N TYR A 36 -10.85 -5.19 -2.54
CA TYR A 36 -11.95 -6.16 -2.42
C TYR A 36 -11.49 -7.61 -2.56
N GLU A 37 -10.47 -7.90 -3.37
CA GLU A 37 -9.85 -9.24 -3.39
C GLU A 37 -9.32 -9.68 -2.02
N ILE A 38 -8.57 -8.81 -1.34
CA ILE A 38 -7.98 -9.12 -0.03
C ILE A 38 -9.05 -9.17 1.05
N LEU A 39 -10.02 -8.26 1.01
CA LEU A 39 -11.09 -8.21 2.01
C LEU A 39 -12.03 -9.39 1.87
N PHE A 40 -12.40 -9.79 0.65
CA PHE A 40 -13.19 -10.99 0.37
C PHE A 40 -12.46 -12.26 0.82
N LYS A 41 -11.16 -12.41 0.51
CA LYS A 41 -10.35 -13.55 0.97
C LYS A 41 -10.25 -13.66 2.49
N ARG A 42 -10.29 -12.53 3.19
CA ARG A 42 -10.27 -12.47 4.66
C ARG A 42 -11.66 -12.68 5.28
N ASP A 43 -12.70 -12.77 4.46
CA ASP A 43 -14.09 -12.92 4.87
C ASP A 43 -14.51 -11.86 5.92
N VAL A 44 -14.03 -10.62 5.69
CA VAL A 44 -14.32 -9.45 6.53
C VAL A 44 -15.27 -8.50 5.82
N ASN A 45 -15.98 -7.68 6.60
CA ASN A 45 -16.72 -6.49 6.15
C ASN A 45 -18.04 -6.72 5.41
N CYS A 46 -18.69 -7.89 5.55
CA CYS A 46 -19.92 -8.20 4.81
C CYS A 46 -19.75 -8.05 3.28
N ILE A 47 -18.52 -8.23 2.79
CA ILE A 47 -18.19 -8.13 1.36
C ILE A 47 -18.54 -9.47 0.71
N GLU A 48 -19.52 -9.46 -0.17
CA GLU A 48 -20.08 -10.67 -0.81
C GLU A 48 -19.28 -11.13 -2.03
N ASP A 49 -18.50 -10.23 -2.65
CA ASP A 49 -17.71 -10.51 -3.83
C ASP A 49 -16.39 -9.73 -3.85
N ASN A 50 -15.49 -10.09 -4.76
CA ASN A 50 -14.21 -9.40 -4.92
C ASN A 50 -14.23 -8.32 -6.02
N LEU A 51 -15.40 -7.88 -6.48
CA LEU A 51 -15.55 -7.02 -7.64
C LEU A 51 -15.30 -5.56 -7.28
N CYS A 52 -14.69 -4.82 -8.21
CA CYS A 52 -14.40 -3.41 -8.02
C CYS A 52 -15.67 -2.58 -8.09
N MET A 53 -16.08 -1.97 -6.98
CA MET A 53 -17.28 -1.13 -6.95
C MET A 53 -17.14 0.14 -7.79
N ARG A 54 -15.91 0.67 -7.94
CA ARG A 54 -15.64 1.92 -8.67
C ARG A 54 -15.91 1.80 -10.16
N CYS A 55 -15.48 0.70 -10.79
CA CYS A 55 -15.78 0.44 -12.20
C CYS A 55 -17.12 -0.29 -12.40
N GLY A 56 -18.04 -0.22 -11.43
CA GLY A 56 -19.36 -0.84 -11.53
C GLY A 56 -19.32 -2.38 -11.60
N LYS A 57 -18.42 -3.02 -10.85
CA LYS A 57 -18.27 -4.47 -10.73
C LYS A 57 -17.89 -5.22 -12.03
N LYS A 58 -17.30 -4.52 -13.01
CA LYS A 58 -16.84 -5.14 -14.28
C LYS A 58 -15.68 -6.13 -14.10
N GLU A 59 -14.77 -5.85 -13.16
CA GLU A 59 -13.58 -6.66 -12.91
C GLU A 59 -13.37 -6.87 -11.40
N SER A 60 -12.61 -7.90 -11.02
CA SER A 60 -12.16 -8.09 -9.64
C SER A 60 -11.16 -6.99 -9.22
N GLU A 61 -11.36 -6.39 -8.05
CA GLU A 61 -10.43 -5.39 -7.51
C GLU A 61 -9.20 -6.06 -6.90
N THR A 62 -8.26 -6.41 -7.78
CA THR A 62 -6.92 -6.84 -7.39
C THR A 62 -6.04 -5.64 -7.06
N TRP A 63 -4.89 -5.87 -6.42
CA TRP A 63 -3.88 -4.82 -6.21
C TRP A 63 -3.46 -4.15 -7.52
N ASP A 64 -3.34 -4.92 -8.60
CA ASP A 64 -3.00 -4.40 -9.92
C ASP A 64 -4.15 -3.54 -10.49
N HIS A 65 -5.39 -4.05 -10.48
CA HIS A 65 -6.57 -3.34 -11.01
C HIS A 65 -6.78 -1.99 -10.33
N MET A 66 -6.61 -1.91 -9.00
CA MET A 66 -6.76 -0.66 -8.25
C MET A 66 -5.94 0.51 -8.83
N TRP A 67 -4.70 0.24 -9.28
CA TRP A 67 -3.82 1.25 -9.85
C TRP A 67 -4.15 1.63 -11.30
N ILE A 68 -4.86 0.77 -12.04
CA ILE A 68 -5.18 0.96 -13.47
C ILE A 68 -6.68 1.00 -13.76
N CYS A 69 -7.50 1.09 -12.73
CA CYS A 69 -8.94 1.11 -12.83
C CYS A 69 -9.39 2.21 -13.79
N GLU A 70 -10.34 1.91 -14.67
CA GLU A 70 -10.87 2.86 -15.67
C GLU A 70 -11.54 4.08 -15.03
N ASP A 71 -11.98 3.97 -13.77
CA ASP A 71 -12.57 5.05 -12.99
C ASP A 71 -11.51 6.01 -12.39
N ASN A 72 -10.21 5.71 -12.55
CA ASN A 72 -9.17 6.64 -12.13
C ASN A 72 -9.12 7.86 -13.06
N GLU A 73 -9.01 9.06 -12.48
CA GLU A 73 -8.96 10.34 -13.23
C GLU A 73 -7.81 10.45 -14.24
N ALA A 74 -6.73 9.68 -14.01
CA ALA A 74 -5.54 9.70 -14.83
C ALA A 74 -4.85 8.33 -14.84
N THR A 75 -4.18 8.04 -15.95
CA THR A 75 -3.31 6.87 -16.09
C THR A 75 -2.00 7.06 -15.32
N LEU A 76 -1.31 5.96 -15.05
CA LEU A 76 -0.03 5.97 -14.35
C LEU A 76 1.02 6.84 -15.08
N ASP A 77 1.11 6.72 -16.41
CA ASP A 77 2.03 7.50 -17.23
C ASP A 77 1.72 8.99 -17.21
N LYS A 78 0.43 9.35 -17.26
CA LYS A 78 -0.02 10.74 -17.17
C LYS A 78 0.36 11.34 -15.82
N ILE A 79 0.12 10.61 -14.73
CA ILE A 79 0.51 11.05 -13.38
C ILE A 79 2.02 11.24 -13.31
N ALA A 80 2.83 10.25 -13.70
CA ALA A 80 4.29 10.35 -13.63
C ALA A 80 4.84 11.60 -14.36
N ARG A 81 4.32 11.89 -15.56
CA ARG A 81 4.74 13.06 -16.35
C ARG A 81 4.29 14.38 -15.73
N GLU A 82 3.06 14.45 -15.23
CA GLU A 82 2.54 15.64 -14.53
C GLU A 82 3.25 15.87 -13.20
N SER A 83 3.65 14.80 -12.48
CA SER A 83 4.38 14.88 -11.23
C SER A 83 5.73 15.60 -11.38
N ILE A 84 6.45 15.40 -12.48
CA ILE A 84 7.71 16.12 -12.74
C ILE A 84 7.46 17.62 -12.91
N ARG A 85 6.40 18.01 -13.63
CA ARG A 85 6.04 19.43 -13.81
C ARG A 85 5.67 20.07 -12.48
N LYS A 86 4.82 19.40 -11.69
CA LYS A 86 4.46 19.86 -10.34
C LYS A 86 5.65 19.91 -9.39
N PHE A 87 6.61 18.99 -9.53
CA PHE A 87 7.84 19.04 -8.76
C PHE A 87 8.70 20.25 -9.14
N GLU A 88 8.77 20.60 -10.44
CA GLU A 88 9.42 21.82 -10.89
C GLU A 88 8.75 23.07 -10.31
N GLU A 89 7.41 23.14 -10.31
CA GLU A 89 6.63 24.21 -9.66
C GLU A 89 6.93 24.29 -8.16
N TYR A 90 6.94 23.15 -7.47
CA TYR A 90 7.33 23.08 -6.06
C TYR A 90 8.74 23.64 -5.81
N LEU A 91 9.72 23.33 -6.67
CA LEU A 91 11.06 23.90 -6.54
C LEU A 91 11.08 25.41 -6.76
N LYS A 92 10.28 25.93 -7.71
CA LYS A 92 10.13 27.38 -7.96
C LYS A 92 9.54 28.10 -6.75
N ASP A 93 8.46 27.55 -6.19
CA ASP A 93 7.76 28.14 -5.04
C ASP A 93 8.63 28.18 -3.77
N ASN A 94 9.71 27.39 -3.74
CA ASN A 94 10.68 27.36 -2.63
C ASN A 94 12.02 28.03 -2.99
N ASP A 95 12.08 28.83 -4.06
CA ASP A 95 13.28 29.57 -4.53
C ASP A 95 14.51 28.68 -4.82
N ARG A 96 14.30 27.40 -5.15
CA ARG A 96 15.38 26.41 -5.43
C ARG A 96 15.78 26.41 -6.90
N ILE A 97 16.21 27.55 -7.43
CA ILE A 97 16.44 27.75 -8.87
C ILE A 97 17.53 26.83 -9.44
N GLU A 98 18.63 26.62 -8.72
CA GLU A 98 19.71 25.71 -9.14
C GLU A 98 19.23 24.27 -9.32
N ASP A 99 18.34 23.82 -8.43
CA ASP A 99 17.78 22.47 -8.45
C ASP A 99 16.83 22.26 -9.64
N ILE A 100 16.19 23.31 -10.14
CA ILE A 100 15.37 23.26 -11.35
C ILE A 100 16.25 22.96 -12.57
N SER A 101 17.45 23.55 -12.66
CA SER A 101 18.39 23.26 -13.75
C SER A 101 18.75 21.78 -13.75
N ILE A 102 19.13 21.25 -12.58
CA ILE A 102 19.46 19.84 -12.40
C ILE A 102 18.28 18.95 -12.80
N LEU A 103 17.07 19.27 -12.34
CA LEU A 103 15.87 18.51 -12.67
C LEU A 103 15.67 18.47 -14.19
N ARG A 104 15.73 19.62 -14.86
CA ARG A 104 15.54 19.73 -16.32
C ARG A 104 16.57 18.94 -17.11
N ASP A 105 17.82 18.93 -16.68
CA ASP A 105 18.91 18.16 -17.31
C ASP A 105 18.64 16.64 -17.23
N HIS A 106 17.98 16.19 -16.17
CA HIS A 106 17.67 14.77 -15.94
C HIS A 106 16.24 14.35 -16.33
N ASN A 107 15.34 15.28 -16.63
CA ASN A 107 13.90 15.00 -16.82
C ASN A 107 13.59 13.92 -17.85
N VAL A 108 14.24 13.99 -19.02
CA VAL A 108 14.05 12.98 -20.08
C VAL A 108 14.52 11.62 -19.59
N ASN A 109 15.71 11.57 -18.97
CA ASN A 109 16.28 10.33 -18.44
C ASN A 109 15.41 9.72 -17.33
N ILE A 110 14.84 10.55 -16.45
CA ILE A 110 13.93 10.11 -15.39
C ILE A 110 12.71 9.42 -16.03
N ILE A 111 12.00 10.09 -16.95
CA ILE A 111 10.83 9.52 -17.62
C ILE A 111 11.17 8.24 -18.37
N THR A 112 12.27 8.23 -19.14
CA THR A 112 12.71 7.03 -19.85
C THR A 112 12.93 5.87 -18.89
N ILE A 113 13.60 6.10 -17.75
CA ILE A 113 13.77 5.06 -16.73
C ILE A 113 12.43 4.56 -16.19
N LEU A 114 11.44 5.44 -15.97
CA LEU A 114 10.12 5.00 -15.46
C LEU A 114 9.38 4.10 -16.45
N GLU A 115 9.49 4.39 -17.73
CA GLU A 115 8.77 3.70 -18.81
C GLU A 115 9.47 2.40 -19.24
N GLU A 116 10.75 2.24 -18.93
CA GLU A 116 11.49 1.02 -19.19
C GLU A 116 10.86 -0.23 -18.53
N PRO A 117 11.04 -1.42 -19.15
CA PRO A 117 10.68 -2.68 -18.52
C PRO A 117 11.34 -2.84 -17.15
N SER A 118 10.56 -3.32 -16.18
CA SER A 118 11.03 -3.67 -14.85
C SER A 118 11.93 -4.91 -14.91
N ASN A 119 12.99 -4.90 -14.10
CA ASN A 119 13.87 -6.07 -13.97
C ASN A 119 13.34 -7.07 -12.94
N ILE A 120 12.37 -6.66 -12.12
CA ILE A 120 11.86 -7.42 -10.96
C ILE A 120 10.42 -7.87 -11.22
N LEU A 121 9.64 -7.08 -11.94
CA LEU A 121 8.23 -7.32 -12.25
C LEU A 121 8.08 -7.70 -13.72
N LEU A 122 7.81 -8.98 -13.98
CA LEU A 122 7.63 -9.48 -15.34
C LEU A 122 6.46 -8.76 -16.04
N ARG A 123 6.68 -8.32 -17.30
CA ARG A 123 5.69 -7.62 -18.15
C ARG A 123 5.16 -6.30 -17.57
N LYS A 124 5.88 -5.68 -16.63
CA LYS A 124 5.55 -4.36 -16.07
C LYS A 124 6.66 -3.37 -16.36
N CYS A 125 6.35 -2.09 -16.45
CA CYS A 125 7.36 -1.02 -16.48
C CYS A 125 7.82 -0.66 -15.07
N ARG A 126 8.86 0.17 -14.97
CA ARG A 126 9.45 0.62 -13.71
C ARG A 126 8.54 1.53 -12.88
N ILE A 127 7.52 2.16 -13.46
CA ILE A 127 6.47 2.84 -12.68
C ILE A 127 5.89 1.89 -11.62
N TRP A 128 5.74 0.60 -11.93
CA TRP A 128 5.25 -0.39 -10.97
C TRP A 128 6.23 -0.69 -9.83
N GLU A 129 7.53 -0.50 -10.03
CA GLU A 129 8.53 -0.55 -8.95
C GLU A 129 8.32 0.61 -7.97
N ILE A 130 8.06 1.82 -8.51
CA ILE A 130 7.70 2.99 -7.69
C ILE A 130 6.41 2.75 -6.93
N LEU A 131 5.37 2.24 -7.58
CA LEU A 131 4.10 1.94 -6.93
C LEU A 131 4.28 1.01 -5.74
N ARG A 132 5.21 0.05 -5.78
CA ARG A 132 5.51 -0.82 -4.63
C ARG A 132 6.35 -0.15 -3.53
N GLY A 133 6.82 1.07 -3.73
CA GLY A 133 7.76 1.76 -2.83
C GLY A 133 9.19 1.22 -2.95
N VAL A 134 9.51 0.49 -4.03
CA VAL A 134 10.87 0.00 -4.29
C VAL A 134 11.65 1.11 -4.97
N PHE A 135 12.66 1.64 -4.28
CA PHE A 135 13.52 2.67 -4.87
C PHE A 135 14.42 2.05 -5.94
N ILE A 136 14.39 2.64 -7.15
CA ILE A 136 15.13 2.20 -8.34
C ILE A 136 16.61 2.64 -8.23
N ASN A 137 17.30 2.20 -7.17
CA ASN A 137 18.63 2.70 -6.80
C ASN A 137 19.64 2.56 -7.92
N ASP A 138 19.71 1.39 -8.55
CA ASP A 138 20.82 1.10 -9.47
C ASP A 138 20.77 1.90 -10.77
N ARG A 139 19.59 2.38 -11.20
CA ARG A 139 19.45 3.20 -12.42
C ARG A 139 19.62 4.68 -12.10
N PHE A 140 18.93 5.18 -11.06
CA PHE A 140 19.08 6.57 -10.65
C PHE A 140 20.49 6.90 -10.15
N ASN A 141 21.16 5.98 -9.46
CA ASN A 141 22.56 6.18 -9.04
C ASN A 141 23.53 6.19 -10.24
N LYS A 142 23.16 5.61 -11.38
CA LYS A 142 23.95 5.64 -12.64
C LYS A 142 23.71 6.89 -13.47
N LEU A 143 22.65 7.66 -13.23
CA LEU A 143 22.38 8.90 -13.96
C LEU A 143 23.46 9.96 -13.71
N THR A 144 23.95 10.03 -12.48
CA THR A 144 24.92 11.04 -12.07
C THR A 144 25.78 10.53 -10.93
N ASN A 145 27.05 10.96 -10.93
CA ASN A 145 27.98 10.72 -9.83
C ASN A 145 28.01 11.89 -8.83
N ILE A 146 27.31 12.98 -9.13
CA ILE A 146 27.29 14.19 -8.31
C ILE A 146 26.30 13.99 -7.16
N LYS A 147 26.78 14.15 -5.92
CA LYS A 147 25.98 13.91 -4.71
C LYS A 147 24.76 14.82 -4.60
N GLY A 148 24.91 16.10 -4.98
CA GLY A 148 23.82 17.07 -4.98
C GLY A 148 22.69 16.68 -5.94
N GLU A 149 23.03 16.35 -7.18
CA GLU A 149 22.03 15.92 -8.17
C GLU A 149 21.29 14.65 -7.76
N ARG A 150 21.99 13.67 -7.16
CA ARG A 150 21.36 12.46 -6.60
C ARG A 150 20.31 12.79 -5.53
N TYR A 151 20.50 13.87 -4.78
CA TYR A 151 19.52 14.28 -3.77
C TYR A 151 18.24 14.79 -4.45
N ILE A 152 18.36 15.64 -5.47
CA ILE A 152 17.21 16.16 -6.23
C ILE A 152 16.44 15.04 -6.93
N ILE A 153 17.15 14.09 -7.54
CA ILE A 153 16.53 12.91 -8.18
C ILE A 153 15.77 12.07 -7.16
N LYS A 154 16.31 11.90 -5.94
CA LYS A 154 15.63 11.19 -4.84
C LYS A 154 14.39 11.93 -4.36
N GLU A 155 14.46 13.26 -4.24
CA GLU A 155 13.30 14.08 -3.91
C GLU A 155 12.22 13.98 -4.99
N CYS A 156 12.60 14.06 -6.26
CA CYS A 156 11.69 13.87 -7.40
C CYS A 156 11.00 12.50 -7.35
N TRP A 157 11.75 11.43 -7.09
CA TRP A 157 11.18 10.08 -6.94
C TRP A 157 10.16 10.01 -5.80
N ASN A 158 10.48 10.58 -4.63
CA ASN A 158 9.55 10.63 -3.49
C ASN A 158 8.29 11.43 -3.84
N PHE A 159 8.45 12.53 -4.59
CA PHE A 159 7.34 13.34 -5.05
C PHE A 159 6.40 12.56 -5.97
N ILE A 160 6.94 11.85 -6.96
CA ILE A 160 6.17 10.99 -7.88
C ILE A 160 5.45 9.88 -7.11
N TYR A 161 6.11 9.22 -6.16
CA TYR A 161 5.49 8.21 -5.31
C TYR A 161 4.28 8.76 -4.54
N ASN A 162 4.42 9.94 -3.95
CA ASN A 162 3.34 10.58 -3.21
C ASN A 162 2.20 11.01 -4.14
N GLU A 163 2.47 11.46 -5.36
CA GLU A 163 1.44 11.80 -6.33
C GLU A 163 0.57 10.59 -6.70
N PHE A 164 1.16 9.39 -6.89
CA PHE A 164 0.35 8.18 -7.09
C PHE A 164 -0.55 7.87 -5.91
N LYS A 165 -0.02 7.99 -4.69
CA LYS A 165 -0.81 7.80 -3.48
C LYS A 165 -1.96 8.82 -3.37
N ASN A 166 -1.69 10.08 -3.65
CA ASN A 166 -2.66 11.16 -3.48
C ASN A 166 -3.71 11.21 -4.59
N ARG A 167 -3.39 10.77 -5.80
CA ARG A 167 -4.30 10.85 -6.97
C ARG A 167 -5.04 9.56 -7.28
N ILE A 168 -4.58 8.43 -6.76
CA ILE A 168 -5.25 7.13 -6.98
C ILE A 168 -5.67 6.54 -5.64
N TRP A 169 -4.72 6.26 -4.75
CA TRP A 169 -5.01 5.51 -3.52
C TRP A 169 -5.97 6.24 -2.58
N GLN A 170 -5.74 7.53 -2.33
CA GLN A 170 -6.59 8.35 -1.46
C GLN A 170 -8.01 8.51 -2.05
N PRO A 171 -8.20 8.98 -3.30
CA PRO A 171 -9.52 9.07 -3.92
C PRO A 171 -10.26 7.73 -3.95
N ARG A 172 -9.55 6.63 -4.22
CA ARG A 172 -10.13 5.28 -4.13
C ARG A 172 -10.67 5.00 -2.74
N CYS A 173 -9.91 5.31 -1.68
CA CYS A 173 -10.35 5.05 -0.31
C CYS A 173 -11.59 5.88 0.05
N ASP A 174 -11.60 7.16 -0.33
CA ASP A 174 -12.73 8.05 -0.07
C ASP A 174 -13.99 7.60 -0.82
N GLU A 175 -13.84 7.19 -2.08
CA GLU A 175 -14.96 6.71 -2.90
C GLU A 175 -15.50 5.37 -2.41
N ILE A 176 -14.63 4.42 -2.04
CA ILE A 176 -15.08 3.15 -1.45
C ILE A 176 -15.83 3.40 -0.13
N ALA A 177 -15.32 4.28 0.74
CA ALA A 177 -16.02 4.63 1.98
C ALA A 177 -17.41 5.24 1.71
N ARG A 178 -17.54 6.07 0.67
CA ARG A 178 -18.82 6.64 0.24
C ARG A 178 -19.78 5.54 -0.25
N LEU A 179 -19.31 4.62 -1.08
CA LEU A 179 -20.11 3.53 -1.63
C LEU A 179 -20.55 2.53 -0.56
N GLU A 180 -19.64 2.15 0.36
CA GLU A 180 -19.95 1.29 1.51
C GLU A 180 -21.05 1.91 2.40
N GLN A 181 -20.97 3.23 2.63
CA GLN A 181 -21.99 3.96 3.39
C GLN A 181 -23.37 3.94 2.71
N ILE A 182 -23.43 4.05 1.38
CA ILE A 182 -24.68 4.01 0.61
C ILE A 182 -25.33 2.62 0.69
N ILE A 183 -24.52 1.55 0.68
CA ILE A 183 -24.98 0.16 0.79
C ILE A 183 -25.37 -0.19 2.25
N GLY A 184 -25.09 0.71 3.20
CA GLY A 184 -25.44 0.53 4.61
C GLY A 184 -24.42 -0.29 5.40
N ILE A 185 -23.23 -0.54 4.86
CA ILE A 185 -22.12 -1.20 5.57
C ILE A 185 -21.53 -0.17 6.53
N GLN A 186 -21.76 -0.34 7.85
CA GLN A 186 -21.21 0.57 8.85
C GLN A 186 -19.89 0.06 9.42
N LYS A 187 -19.02 0.98 9.87
CA LYS A 187 -17.76 0.64 10.55
C LYS A 187 -17.91 -0.28 11.77
N GLN A 188 -19.11 -0.35 12.34
CA GLN A 188 -19.43 -1.19 13.49
C GLN A 188 -19.61 -2.66 13.09
N ASP A 189 -20.09 -2.92 11.87
CA ASP A 189 -20.21 -4.28 11.31
C ASP A 189 -18.82 -4.87 10.99
N LEU A 190 -17.85 -4.01 10.66
CA LEU A 190 -16.43 -4.38 10.44
C LEU A 190 -15.74 -4.97 11.69
N LYS A 191 -16.25 -4.69 12.90
CA LYS A 191 -15.71 -5.22 14.17
C LYS A 191 -16.45 -6.46 14.68
N ARG A 192 -17.60 -6.79 14.11
CA ARG A 192 -18.56 -7.71 14.72
C ARG A 192 -18.14 -9.18 14.57
N LYS A 193 -17.55 -9.56 13.43
CA LYS A 193 -17.02 -10.92 13.20
C LYS A 193 -15.88 -11.29 14.13
N ARG A 194 -14.95 -10.36 14.37
CA ARG A 194 -13.83 -10.60 15.30
C ARG A 194 -14.29 -10.92 16.73
N LYS A 195 -15.47 -10.42 17.15
CA LYS A 195 -16.09 -10.81 18.42
C LYS A 195 -16.84 -12.14 18.33
N GLN A 196 -17.50 -12.43 17.21
CA GLN A 196 -18.21 -13.69 17.01
C GLN A 196 -17.26 -14.89 16.92
N GLU A 197 -16.14 -14.77 16.20
CA GLU A 197 -15.12 -15.82 16.09
C GLU A 197 -14.41 -16.07 17.43
N LEU A 198 -14.08 -15.01 18.19
CA LEU A 198 -13.55 -15.14 19.55
C LEU A 198 -14.55 -15.83 20.48
N ASN A 199 -15.82 -15.46 20.40
CA ASN A 199 -16.87 -16.08 21.20
C ASN A 199 -17.11 -17.54 20.80
N GLU A 200 -17.09 -17.87 19.50
CA GLU A 200 -17.25 -19.24 19.01
C GLU A 200 -16.04 -20.11 19.38
N GLU A 201 -14.81 -19.58 19.31
CA GLU A 201 -13.61 -20.28 19.80
C GLU A 201 -13.65 -20.46 21.33
N GLU A 202 -14.10 -19.45 22.08
CA GLU A 202 -14.33 -19.54 23.53
C GLU A 202 -15.39 -20.60 23.87
N ASP A 203 -16.50 -20.65 23.13
CA ASP A 203 -17.58 -21.63 23.32
C ASP A 203 -17.13 -23.06 22.96
N ILE A 204 -16.41 -23.24 21.83
CA ILE A 204 -15.84 -24.55 21.46
C ILE A 204 -14.81 -25.03 22.50
N THR A 205 -13.99 -24.12 23.02
CA THR A 205 -12.98 -24.44 24.05
C THR A 205 -13.66 -24.78 25.38
N ARG A 206 -14.71 -24.04 25.75
CA ARG A 206 -15.55 -24.31 26.92
C ARG A 206 -16.24 -25.67 26.83
N ASP A 207 -16.84 -26.00 25.70
CA ASP A 207 -17.53 -27.28 25.49
C ASP A 207 -16.57 -28.47 25.55
N ARG A 208 -15.36 -28.32 25.01
CA ARG A 208 -14.29 -29.33 25.15
C ARG A 208 -13.84 -29.51 26.59
N LEU A 209 -13.73 -28.42 27.35
CA LEU A 209 -13.37 -28.46 28.77
C LEU A 209 -14.46 -29.16 29.58
N ILE A 210 -15.73 -28.85 29.32
CA ILE A 210 -16.89 -29.50 29.94
C ILE A 210 -16.89 -31.00 29.65
N GLY A 211 -16.71 -31.39 28.38
CA GLY A 211 -16.60 -32.80 27.98
C GLY A 211 -15.48 -33.54 28.72
N SER A 212 -14.31 -32.92 28.83
CA SER A 212 -13.15 -33.50 29.53
C SER A 212 -13.42 -33.71 31.03
N ILE A 213 -14.16 -32.79 31.67
CA ILE A 213 -14.58 -32.91 33.07
C ILE A 213 -15.63 -34.00 33.25
N THR A 214 -16.63 -34.06 32.36
CA THR A 214 -17.69 -35.09 32.43
C THR A 214 -17.15 -36.50 32.20
N ASP A 215 -16.06 -36.62 31.43
CA ASP A 215 -15.37 -37.88 31.17
C ASP A 215 -14.34 -38.25 32.27
N GLY A 216 -14.24 -37.46 33.33
CA GLY A 216 -13.40 -37.73 34.50
C GLY A 216 -11.90 -37.51 34.26
N ILE A 217 -11.51 -36.75 33.23
CA ILE A 217 -10.11 -36.45 32.92
C ILE A 217 -9.60 -35.36 33.86
N ASN A 218 -8.48 -35.62 34.55
CA ASN A 218 -7.84 -34.62 35.40
C ASN A 218 -7.15 -33.55 34.52
N ILE A 219 -7.70 -32.33 34.55
CA ILE A 219 -7.33 -31.21 33.68
C ILE A 219 -6.05 -30.47 34.10
N GLU A 220 -5.41 -30.88 35.20
CA GLU A 220 -4.28 -30.14 35.80
C GLU A 220 -3.02 -30.11 34.89
N TYR A 221 -2.98 -30.88 33.79
CA TYR A 221 -1.82 -31.00 32.89
C TYR A 221 -2.09 -30.77 31.38
N ILE A 222 -3.24 -30.21 30.98
CA ILE A 222 -3.63 -30.04 29.56
C ILE A 222 -3.30 -28.62 29.04
N TRP A 223 -2.07 -28.15 29.21
CA TRP A 223 -1.57 -26.98 28.48
C TRP A 223 -0.43 -27.43 27.57
N ASP A 224 -0.78 -28.04 26.43
CA ASP A 224 0.19 -28.36 25.40
C ASP A 224 0.61 -27.08 24.67
N LEU A 225 1.78 -26.56 25.02
CA LEU A 225 2.41 -25.38 24.43
C LEU A 225 3.22 -25.71 23.17
N THR A 226 3.01 -26.87 22.54
CA THR A 226 3.72 -27.20 21.30
C THR A 226 3.28 -26.27 20.15
N THR A 227 4.14 -25.31 19.84
CA THR A 227 4.08 -24.54 18.61
C THR A 227 4.24 -25.49 17.43
N LYS A 228 3.18 -25.66 16.63
CA LYS A 228 3.27 -26.37 15.35
C LYS A 228 4.28 -25.66 14.45
N THR A 229 5.46 -26.25 14.31
CA THR A 229 6.46 -25.85 13.33
C THR A 229 6.01 -26.30 11.94
N PHE A 230 5.91 -25.36 11.01
CA PHE A 230 5.95 -25.63 9.57
C PHE A 230 7.40 -25.67 9.10
#